data_AF-A0A3C1EYJ7-F1
#
_entry.id   AF-A0A3C1EYJ7-F1
#
_cell.length_a   1.000
_cell.length_b   1.000
_cell.length_c   1.000
_cell.angle_alpha   90.00
_cell.angle_beta   90.00
_cell.angle_gamma   90.00
#
_symmetry.space_group_name_H-M   'P 1'
#
loop_
_entity.id
_entity.type
_entity.pdbx_description
1 polymer ?
#
loop_
_entity_poly.entity_id
_entity_poly.type
_entity_poly.pdbx_seq_one_letter_code
_entity_poly.pdbx_strand_id
1 'polypeptide(L)'
;MNTISLNLFLFYGVFIILLLIAGFYCILATINLIRILLGLELITKAVTLAIIVVGYITGNIALAQSLVIIVIVIEVFVIAVAAAIIIRIYKLTDSLDVRNIRS
;
A
#
# COMPACT_ATOMS: atom_id res chain seq x y z
N MET A 1 18.86 -2.28 -24.75
CA MET A 1 17.65 -2.62 -23.97
C MET A 1 16.66 -3.28 -24.92
N ASN A 2 16.17 -4.47 -24.59
CA ASN A 2 15.30 -5.25 -25.47
C ASN A 2 13.90 -4.62 -25.50
N THR A 3 13.23 -4.53 -26.65
CA THR A 3 11.88 -3.93 -26.78
C THR A 3 10.86 -4.56 -25.82
N ILE A 4 11.03 -5.85 -25.52
CA ILE A 4 10.23 -6.61 -24.56
C ILE A 4 10.40 -6.09 -23.12
N SER A 5 11.63 -5.76 -22.71
CA SER A 5 11.91 -5.21 -21.37
C SER A 5 11.31 -3.81 -21.17
N LEU A 6 11.26 -3.02 -22.25
CA LEU A 6 10.66 -1.69 -22.22
C LEU A 6 9.13 -1.75 -22.11
N ASN A 7 8.50 -2.67 -22.86
CA ASN A 7 7.05 -2.89 -22.78
C ASN A 7 6.61 -3.42 -21.41
N LEU A 8 7.37 -4.35 -20.82
CA LEU A 8 7.12 -4.81 -19.45
C LEU A 8 7.18 -3.64 -18.45
N PHE A 9 8.22 -2.81 -18.54
CA PHE A 9 8.35 -1.64 -17.66
C PHE A 9 7.18 -0.66 -17.82
N LEU A 10 6.77 -0.34 -19.05
CA LEU A 10 5.64 0.54 -19.29
C LEU A 10 4.32 -0.05 -18.76
N PHE A 11 4.08 -1.34 -18.98
CA PHE A 11 2.85 -2.00 -18.53
C PHE A 11 2.74 -2.02 -17.00
N TYR A 12 3.82 -2.39 -16.30
CA TYR A 12 3.86 -2.36 -14.84
C TYR A 12 3.88 -0.93 -14.29
N GLY A 13 4.54 0.01 -14.96
CA GLY A 13 4.57 1.43 -14.59
C GLY A 13 3.18 2.05 -14.58
N VAL A 14 2.37 1.78 -15.61
CA VAL A 14 0.96 2.19 -15.65
C VAL A 14 0.18 1.62 -14.47
N PHE A 15 0.37 0.33 -14.16
CA PHE A 15 -0.31 -0.32 -13.05
C PHE A 15 0.08 0.27 -11.68
N ILE A 16 1.35 0.60 -11.47
CA ILE A 16 1.86 1.27 -10.25
C ILE A 16 1.20 2.65 -10.09
N ILE A 17 1.12 3.43 -11.16
CA ILE A 17 0.49 4.76 -11.14
C ILE A 17 -1.01 4.63 -10.83
N LEU A 18 -1.68 3.64 -11.42
CA LEU A 18 -3.10 3.38 -11.19
C LEU A 18 -3.37 2.99 -9.74
N LEU A 19 -2.52 2.15 -9.14
CA LEU A 19 -2.55 1.81 -7.72
C LEU A 19 -2.32 3.02 -6.82
N LEU A 20 -1.35 3.89 -7.15
CA LEU A 20 -1.10 5.11 -6.39
C LEU A 20 -2.31 6.05 -6.39
N ILE A 21 -2.91 6.28 -7.57
CA ILE A 21 -4.10 7.12 -7.72
C ILE A 21 -5.27 6.51 -6.95
N ALA A 22 -5.49 5.20 -7.05
CA ALA A 22 -6.56 4.50 -6.34
C ALA A 22 -6.39 4.56 -4.80
N GLY A 23 -5.16 4.40 -4.31
CA GLY A 23 -4.83 4.51 -2.90
C GLY A 23 -5.06 5.93 -2.36
N PHE A 24 -4.59 6.94 -3.10
CA PHE A 24 -4.84 8.34 -2.77
C PHE A 24 -6.33 8.68 -2.79
N TYR A 25 -7.06 8.19 -3.78
CA TYR A 25 -8.51 8.37 -3.89
C TYR A 25 -9.26 7.74 -2.71
N CYS A 26 -8.85 6.54 -2.24
CA CYS A 26 -9.45 5.92 -1.06
C CYS A 26 -9.27 6.75 0.21
N ILE A 27 -8.08 7.34 0.41
CA ILE A 27 -7.80 8.22 1.55
C ILE A 27 -8.68 9.48 1.49
N LEU A 28 -8.81 10.09 0.31
CA LEU A 28 -9.52 11.37 0.16
C LEU A 28 -11.04 11.23 0.16
N ALA A 29 -11.57 10.15 -0.41
CA ALA A 29 -13.01 9.96 -0.57
C ALA A 29 -13.72 9.57 0.74
N THR A 30 -12.98 9.21 1.80
CA THR A 30 -13.58 8.51 2.95
C THR A 30 -13.07 8.99 4.30
N ILE A 31 -13.98 9.07 5.27
CA ILE A 31 -13.72 9.57 6.64
C ILE A 31 -13.61 8.39 7.64
N ASN A 32 -13.86 7.17 7.15
CA ASN A 32 -13.86 5.96 7.95
C ASN A 32 -12.41 5.49 8.14
N LEU A 33 -12.00 5.25 9.39
CA LEU A 33 -10.62 4.83 9.70
C LEU A 33 -10.19 3.57 8.91
N ILE A 34 -11.10 2.62 8.71
CA ILE A 34 -10.82 1.39 7.96
C ILE A 34 -10.50 1.68 6.49
N ARG A 35 -11.23 2.60 5.85
CA ARG A 35 -11.00 2.92 4.44
C ARG A 35 -9.72 3.73 4.23
N ILE A 36 -9.35 4.55 5.20
CA ILE A 36 -8.05 5.23 5.23
C ILE A 36 -6.92 4.20 5.35
N LEU A 37 -7.05 3.21 6.24
CA LEU A 37 -6.06 2.14 6.40
C LEU A 37 -5.87 1.32 5.10
N LEU A 38 -6.97 0.97 4.42
CA LEU A 38 -6.93 0.30 3.12
C LEU A 38 -6.27 1.15 2.03
N GLY A 39 -6.51 2.46 2.02
CA GLY A 39 -5.88 3.39 1.09
C GLY A 39 -4.35 3.45 1.28
N LEU A 40 -3.90 3.44 2.54
CA LEU A 40 -2.47 3.37 2.86
C LEU A 40 -1.87 2.05 2.37
N GLU A 41 -2.54 0.92 2.59
CA GLU A 41 -2.08 -0.41 2.17
C GLU A 41 -1.93 -0.54 0.65
N LEU A 42 -2.84 0.08 -0.12
CA LEU A 42 -2.75 0.11 -1.58
C LEU A 42 -1.53 0.89 -2.07
N ILE A 43 -1.18 1.99 -1.40
CA ILE A 43 0.03 2.77 -1.73
C ILE A 43 1.28 1.92 -1.48
N THR A 44 1.36 1.21 -0.36
CA THR A 44 2.49 0.33 -0.04
C THR A 44 2.65 -0.82 -1.04
N LYS A 45 1.54 -1.36 -1.60
CA LYS A 45 1.65 -2.33 -2.71
C LYS A 45 2.17 -1.72 -4.01
N ALA A 46 1.85 -0.47 -4.31
CA ALA A 46 2.45 0.21 -5.45
C ALA A 46 3.99 0.31 -5.31
N VAL A 47 4.47 0.63 -4.10
CA VAL A 47 5.91 0.70 -3.78
C VAL A 47 6.57 -0.67 -3.89
N THR A 48 5.96 -1.70 -3.29
CA THR A 48 6.47 -3.07 -3.34
C THR A 48 6.58 -3.58 -4.78
N LEU A 49 5.58 -3.29 -5.61
CA LEU A 49 5.60 -3.65 -7.03
C LEU A 49 6.71 -2.90 -7.79
N ALA A 50 6.93 -1.62 -7.49
CA ALA A 50 8.03 -0.83 -8.07
C ALA A 50 9.41 -1.43 -7.76
N ILE A 51 9.62 -1.89 -6.52
CA ILE A 51 10.87 -2.56 -6.10
C ILE A 51 11.13 -3.82 -6.93
N ILE A 52 10.11 -4.66 -7.14
CA ILE A 52 10.23 -5.89 -7.95
C ILE A 52 10.61 -5.55 -9.40
N VAL A 53 9.95 -4.55 -9.99
CA VAL A 53 10.19 -4.12 -11.37
C VAL A 53 11.61 -3.58 -11.54
N VAL A 54 12.08 -2.75 -10.61
CA VAL A 54 13.47 -2.24 -10.63
C VAL A 54 14.46 -3.39 -10.45
N GLY A 55 14.21 -4.30 -9.51
CA GLY A 55 15.04 -5.49 -9.30
C GLY A 55 15.17 -6.38 -10.54
N TYR A 56 14.08 -6.52 -11.30
CA TYR A 56 14.06 -7.24 -12.56
C TYR A 56 14.92 -6.56 -13.63
N ILE A 57 14.86 -5.22 -13.74
CA ILE A 57 15.62 -4.45 -14.74
C ILE A 57 17.12 -4.42 -14.41
N THR A 58 17.47 -4.30 -13.13
CA THR A 58 18.87 -4.33 -12.68
C THR A 58 19.48 -5.74 -12.75
N GLY A 59 18.66 -6.78 -13.00
CA GLY A 59 19.09 -8.18 -13.00
C GLY A 59 19.36 -8.75 -11.61
N ASN A 60 19.04 -7.99 -10.55
CA ASN A 60 19.25 -8.38 -9.17
C ASN A 60 17.94 -8.76 -8.47
N ILE A 61 17.34 -9.84 -8.98
CA ILE A 61 16.04 -10.33 -8.54
C ILE A 61 16.10 -10.84 -7.09
N ALA A 62 17.22 -11.48 -6.71
CA ALA A 62 17.40 -12.03 -5.36
C ALA A 62 17.37 -10.94 -4.28
N LEU A 63 18.08 -9.81 -4.50
CA LEU A 63 18.04 -8.69 -3.56
C LEU A 63 16.64 -8.07 -3.49
N ALA A 64 15.99 -7.83 -4.64
CA ALA A 64 14.66 -7.24 -4.66
C ALA A 64 13.61 -8.14 -3.98
N GLN A 65 13.65 -9.46 -4.21
CA GLN A 65 12.76 -10.40 -3.54
C GLN A 65 12.98 -10.44 -2.03
N SER A 66 14.24 -10.44 -1.57
CA SER A 66 14.53 -10.41 -0.13
C SER A 66 13.97 -9.15 0.54
N LEU A 67 14.12 -7.98 -0.10
CA LEU A 67 13.59 -6.72 0.40
C LEU A 67 12.05 -6.75 0.45
N VAL A 68 11.41 -7.24 -0.60
CA VAL A 68 9.95 -7.34 -0.71
C VAL A 68 9.36 -8.23 0.38
N ILE A 69 9.99 -9.37 0.68
CA ILE A 69 9.52 -10.28 1.72
C ILE A 69 9.54 -9.58 3.09
N ILE A 70 10.62 -8.86 3.39
CA ILE A 70 10.74 -8.10 4.65
C ILE A 70 9.67 -7.01 4.72
N VAL A 71 9.44 -6.28 3.62
CA VAL A 71 8.41 -5.23 3.54
C VAL A 71 7.02 -5.81 3.79
N ILE A 72 6.66 -6.93 3.15
CA ILE A 72 5.35 -7.58 3.34
C ILE A 72 5.13 -7.99 4.79
N VAL A 73 6.16 -8.53 5.44
CA VAL A 73 6.09 -8.92 6.85
C VAL A 73 5.81 -7.68 7.73
N ILE A 74 6.54 -6.59 7.52
CA ILE A 74 6.35 -5.33 8.27
C ILE A 74 4.95 -4.77 8.03
N GLU A 75 4.46 -4.76 6.79
CA GLU A 75 3.13 -4.26 6.44
C GLU A 75 2.02 -4.98 7.22
N VAL A 76 2.06 -6.30 7.29
CA VAL A 76 1.07 -7.09 8.03
C VAL A 76 1.11 -6.76 9.53
N PHE A 77 2.29 -6.53 10.11
CA PHE A 77 2.41 -6.07 11.50
C PHE A 77 1.79 -4.69 11.71
N VAL A 78 2.05 -3.74 10.80
CA VAL A 78 1.49 -2.38 10.87
C VAL A 78 -0.04 -2.40 10.78
N ILE A 79 -0.61 -3.19 9.86
CA ILE A 79 -2.06 -3.35 9.73
C ILE A 79 -2.66 -3.97 11.00
N ALA A 80 -2.02 -4.98 11.58
CA ALA A 80 -2.50 -5.62 12.80
C ALA A 80 -2.59 -4.62 13.96
N VAL A 81 -1.55 -3.78 14.13
CA VAL A 81 -1.53 -2.73 15.16
C VAL A 81 -2.58 -1.66 14.86
N ALA A 82 -2.66 -1.19 13.62
CA ALA A 82 -3.64 -0.19 13.22
C ALA A 82 -5.08 -0.69 13.42
N ALA A 83 -5.38 -1.93 13.04
CA ALA A 83 -6.68 -2.56 13.25
C ALA A 83 -7.01 -2.67 14.75
N ALA A 84 -6.04 -3.06 15.59
CA ALA A 84 -6.23 -3.11 17.04
C ALA A 84 -6.61 -1.74 17.63
N ILE A 85 -5.96 -0.67 17.15
CA ILE A 85 -6.28 0.71 17.54
C ILE A 85 -7.70 1.08 17.07
N ILE A 86 -8.04 0.80 15.81
CA ILE A 86 -9.37 1.08 15.23
C ILE A 86 -10.47 0.38 16.03
N ILE A 87 -10.29 -0.91 16.37
CA ILE A 87 -11.26 -1.66 17.18
C ILE A 87 -11.43 -1.03 18.56
N ARG A 88 -10.33 -0.56 19.18
CA ARG A 88 -10.39 0.08 20.49
C ARG A 88 -11.12 1.43 20.45
N ILE A 89 -10.87 2.23 19.42
CA ILE A 89 -11.59 3.50 19.20
C ILE A 89 -13.07 3.23 18.95
N TYR A 90 -13.39 2.22 18.14
CA TYR A 90 -14.77 1.84 17.86
C TYR A 90 -15.57 1.50 19.13
N LYS A 91 -14.96 0.79 20.09
CA LYS A 91 -15.59 0.47 21.37
C LYS A 91 -15.85 1.69 22.27
N LEU A 92 -15.13 2.81 22.07
CA LEU A 92 -15.24 4.02 22.89
C LEU A 92 -16.19 5.05 22.27
N THR A 93 -16.26 5.10 20.95
CA THR A 93 -16.99 6.14 20.20
C THR A 93 -18.26 5.60 19.53
N ASP A 94 -18.48 4.28 19.54
CA ASP A 94 -19.54 3.53 18.81
C ASP A 94 -19.61 3.85 17.30
N SER A 95 -18.61 4.58 16.80
CA SER A 95 -18.52 5.10 15.45
C SER A 95 -17.08 5.03 14.95
N LEU A 96 -16.93 4.71 13.66
CA LEU A 96 -15.66 4.64 12.93
C LEU A 96 -15.34 5.95 12.19
N ASP A 97 -16.10 7.01 12.46
CA ASP A 97 -15.92 8.32 11.84
C ASP A 97 -14.82 9.12 12.58
N VAL A 98 -13.74 9.47 11.87
CA VAL A 98 -12.65 10.32 12.39
C VAL A 98 -13.17 11.63 12.99
N ARG A 99 -14.30 12.17 12.50
CA ARG A 99 -14.85 13.45 12.98
C ARG A 99 -15.45 13.37 14.38
N ASN A 100 -15.80 12.18 14.86
CA ASN A 100 -16.37 11.98 16.19
C ASN A 100 -15.29 11.93 17.30
N ILE A 101 -14.01 11.93 16.92
CA ILE A 101 -12.87 11.96 17.85
C ILE A 101 -12.60 13.40 18.38
N ARG A 102 -13.37 14.39 17.93
CA ARG A 102 -13.25 15.77 18.40
C ARG A 102 -14.09 15.95 19.66
N SER A 103 -13.40 16.08 20.80
CA SER A 103 -13.97 16.65 22.03
C SER A 103 -14.51 18.05 21.80
#